data_AF-A0A975QMC6-F1
#
_entry.id   AF-A0A975QMC6-F1
#
_cell.length_a   1.000
_cell.length_b   1.000
_cell.length_c   1.000
_cell.angle_alpha   90.00
_cell.angle_beta   90.00
_cell.angle_gamma   90.00
#
_symmetry.space_group_name_H-M   'P 1'
#
loop_
_entity.id
_entity.type
_entity.pdbx_description
1 polymer ?
#
loop_
_entity_poly.entity_id
_entity_poly.type
_entity_poly.pdbx_seq_one_letter_code
_entity_poly.pdbx_strand_id
1 'polypeptide(L)'
;MIKPTAPELAGDQLIGVNEMAEIGGITASTLRAYLTREENDVPLPQATIAGRAMWARPVAQDWAEQRSREEVASVLAHQGTDPALSVGQHRIQERFAQSFTSQLWSSPQRRKRWALRHRNVEQVRQTSQDLARTVAVSLREIVPLPQLATVVRLAVIAEFTEDVNEGKPIRKGSLHLWPATAKMLDWIIRHEPSAAQRLIGEIVRESREKLDIAPDVVGYGLVQALGLDGSLDREVVHAFLERSLPRVRSKPDRRLKAAVGPATTGCGANWRVQEAERSEAETAWGAPSQTTSGVPGKRSSP
;
A
#
# COMPACT_ATOMS: atom_id res chain seq x y z
N MET A 1 -15.66 22.37 -41.53
CA MET A 1 -14.72 22.86 -40.50
C MET A 1 -15.42 22.72 -39.15
N ILE A 2 -15.18 21.61 -38.45
CA ILE A 2 -15.82 21.31 -37.16
C ILE A 2 -14.98 22.00 -36.09
N LYS A 3 -15.55 22.96 -35.36
CA LYS A 3 -14.92 23.51 -34.15
C LYS A 3 -15.00 22.43 -33.07
N PRO A 4 -13.89 21.92 -32.54
CA PRO A 4 -13.94 21.08 -31.36
C PRO A 4 -14.37 21.99 -30.20
N THR A 5 -15.66 22.00 -29.88
CA THR A 5 -16.14 22.56 -28.62
C THR A 5 -15.77 21.52 -27.57
N ALA A 6 -14.83 21.84 -26.67
CA ALA A 6 -14.53 21.02 -25.50
C ALA A 6 -15.55 21.40 -24.41
N PRO A 7 -16.67 20.65 -24.24
CA PRO A 7 -17.72 21.00 -23.29
C PRO A 7 -17.21 21.04 -21.84
N GLU A 8 -16.12 20.34 -21.52
CA GLU A 8 -15.46 20.38 -20.21
C GLU A 8 -14.82 21.73 -19.85
N LEU A 9 -14.67 22.66 -20.81
CA LEU A 9 -14.17 24.02 -20.60
C LEU A 9 -15.28 25.08 -20.58
N ALA A 10 -16.55 24.65 -20.67
CA ALA A 10 -17.67 25.57 -20.49
C ALA A 10 -17.66 26.10 -19.04
N GLY A 11 -17.90 27.40 -18.88
CA GLY A 11 -17.74 28.10 -17.60
C GLY A 11 -18.63 27.58 -16.46
N ASP A 12 -19.65 26.79 -16.79
CA ASP A 12 -20.55 26.08 -15.87
C ASP A 12 -19.98 24.77 -15.31
N GLN A 13 -18.94 24.19 -15.93
CA GLN A 13 -18.24 22.99 -15.44
C GLN A 13 -16.94 23.27 -14.68
N LEU A 14 -16.58 24.56 -14.58
CA LEU A 14 -15.42 24.97 -13.82
C LEU A 14 -15.74 24.99 -12.33
N ILE A 15 -14.86 24.38 -11.55
CA ILE A 15 -14.93 24.32 -10.10
C ILE A 15 -14.00 25.38 -9.49
N GLY A 16 -14.42 25.94 -8.37
CA GLY A 16 -13.63 26.92 -7.62
C GLY A 16 -12.71 26.28 -6.58
N VAL A 17 -11.91 27.12 -5.92
CA VAL A 17 -10.93 26.73 -4.88
C VAL A 17 -11.50 25.80 -3.81
N ASN A 18 -12.73 26.02 -3.34
CA ASN A 18 -13.30 25.19 -2.27
C ASN A 18 -13.58 23.75 -2.75
N GLU A 19 -14.13 23.61 -3.95
CA GLU A 19 -14.47 22.29 -4.50
C GLU A 19 -13.22 21.55 -4.97
N MET A 20 -12.24 22.26 -5.56
CA MET A 20 -10.93 21.66 -5.85
C MET A 20 -10.24 21.17 -4.57
N ALA A 21 -10.25 21.97 -3.49
CA ALA A 21 -9.68 21.57 -2.22
C ALA A 21 -10.39 20.33 -1.63
N GLU A 22 -11.72 20.27 -1.73
CA GLU A 22 -12.50 19.09 -1.33
C GLU A 22 -12.12 17.84 -2.13
N ILE A 23 -11.97 17.96 -3.45
CA ILE A 23 -11.56 16.85 -4.32
C ILE A 23 -10.14 16.36 -3.95
N GLY A 24 -9.22 17.30 -3.67
CA GLY A 24 -7.86 16.98 -3.22
C GLY A 24 -7.74 16.55 -1.76
N GLY A 25 -8.85 16.50 -1.00
CA GLY A 25 -8.84 16.13 0.41
C GLY A 25 -8.09 17.10 1.33
N ILE A 26 -7.96 18.37 0.93
CA ILE A 26 -7.26 19.42 1.69
C ILE A 26 -8.20 20.58 2.04
N THR A 27 -7.74 21.47 2.91
CA THR A 27 -8.48 22.70 3.22
C THR A 27 -8.29 23.74 2.10
N ALA A 28 -9.30 24.58 1.88
CA ALA A 28 -9.19 25.68 0.92
C ALA A 28 -8.06 26.67 1.28
N SER A 29 -7.71 26.82 2.57
CA SER A 29 -6.55 27.59 3.01
C SER A 29 -5.22 26.96 2.56
N THR A 30 -5.08 25.63 2.65
CA THR A 30 -3.91 24.91 2.17
C THR A 30 -3.74 25.06 0.67
N LEU A 31 -4.83 24.91 -0.09
CA LEU A 31 -4.78 25.09 -1.56
C LEU A 31 -4.35 26.51 -1.94
N ARG A 32 -4.86 27.54 -1.26
CA ARG A 32 -4.42 28.92 -1.49
C ARG A 32 -2.95 29.13 -1.13
N ALA A 33 -2.47 28.50 -0.05
CA ALA A 33 -1.06 28.58 0.32
C ALA A 33 -0.16 28.00 -0.79
N TYR A 34 -0.51 26.84 -1.34
CA TYR A 34 0.22 26.25 -2.48
C TYR A 34 0.24 27.16 -3.71
N LEU A 35 -0.92 27.74 -4.06
CA LEU A 35 -1.00 28.68 -5.18
C LEU A 35 -0.13 29.92 -4.98
N THR A 36 -0.06 30.46 -3.76
CA THR A 36 0.79 31.63 -3.45
C THR A 36 2.28 31.31 -3.43
N ARG A 37 2.66 30.06 -3.19
CA ARG A 37 4.06 29.61 -3.12
C ARG A 37 4.60 29.10 -4.46
N GLU A 38 3.77 29.09 -5.50
CA GLU A 38 4.07 28.45 -6.79
C GLU A 38 4.60 27.02 -6.59
N GLU A 39 4.01 26.30 -5.65
CA GLU A 39 4.36 24.90 -5.40
C GLU A 39 3.87 24.07 -6.58
N ASN A 40 4.82 23.56 -7.38
CA ASN A 40 4.60 22.96 -8.71
C ASN A 40 3.63 21.77 -8.74
N ASP A 41 3.18 21.30 -7.58
CA ASP A 41 2.25 20.19 -7.45
C ASP A 41 0.79 20.57 -7.74
N VAL A 42 0.42 21.86 -7.74
CA VAL A 42 -0.96 22.29 -8.02
C VAL A 42 -1.08 22.79 -9.47
N PRO A 43 -2.02 22.26 -10.28
CA PRO A 43 -2.19 22.70 -11.66
C PRO A 43 -2.58 24.17 -11.75
N LEU A 44 -2.06 24.86 -12.77
CA LEU A 44 -2.42 26.25 -13.04
C LEU A 44 -3.93 26.38 -13.31
N PRO A 45 -4.57 27.47 -12.85
CA PRO A 45 -5.98 27.70 -13.11
C PRO A 45 -6.24 27.89 -14.60
N GLN A 46 -7.28 27.24 -15.11
CA GLN A 46 -7.66 27.33 -16.53
C GLN A 46 -8.44 28.60 -16.83
N ALA A 47 -9.08 29.20 -15.83
CA ALA A 47 -9.74 30.49 -15.94
C ALA A 47 -9.68 31.27 -14.63
N THR A 48 -9.80 32.59 -14.74
CA THR A 48 -10.02 33.49 -13.61
C THR A 48 -11.34 34.22 -13.81
N ILE A 49 -12.37 33.86 -13.05
CA ILE A 49 -13.72 34.47 -13.14
C ILE A 49 -13.92 35.36 -11.93
N ALA A 50 -14.13 36.66 -12.15
CA ALA A 50 -14.27 37.66 -11.08
C ALA A 50 -13.12 37.61 -10.04
N GLY A 51 -11.88 37.43 -10.52
CA GLY A 51 -10.68 37.34 -9.68
C GLY A 51 -10.51 36.02 -8.92
N ARG A 52 -11.34 35.00 -9.20
CA ARG A 52 -11.25 33.67 -8.58
C ARG A 52 -10.66 32.68 -9.56
N ALA A 53 -9.64 31.94 -9.13
CA ALA A 53 -9.06 30.82 -9.84
C ALA A 53 -10.08 29.67 -9.98
N MET A 54 -10.18 29.14 -11.19
CA MET A 54 -11.13 28.11 -11.58
C MET A 54 -10.42 27.00 -12.38
N TRP A 55 -10.83 25.75 -12.16
CA TRP A 55 -10.30 24.55 -12.82
C TRP A 55 -11.43 23.72 -13.39
N ALA A 56 -11.22 23.01 -14.49
CA ALA A 56 -12.16 21.99 -14.89
C ALA A 56 -12.13 20.83 -13.90
N ARG A 57 -13.29 20.23 -13.63
CA ARG A 57 -13.41 19.08 -12.73
C ARG A 57 -12.44 17.92 -13.06
N PRO A 58 -12.21 17.54 -14.34
CA PRO A 58 -11.25 16.49 -14.68
C PRO A 58 -9.82 16.81 -14.21
N VAL A 59 -9.37 18.07 -14.36
CA VAL A 59 -8.03 18.49 -13.92
C VAL A 59 -7.88 18.36 -12.41
N ALA A 60 -8.91 18.74 -11.65
CA ALA A 60 -8.90 18.59 -10.21
C ALA A 60 -8.91 17.12 -9.76
N GLN A 61 -9.61 16.25 -10.49
CA GLN A 61 -9.62 14.80 -10.23
C GLN A 61 -8.26 14.17 -10.54
N ASP A 62 -7.66 14.48 -11.69
CA ASP A 62 -6.33 13.99 -12.07
C ASP A 62 -5.27 14.44 -11.06
N TRP A 63 -5.31 15.72 -10.64
CA TRP A 63 -4.42 16.25 -9.62
C TRP A 63 -4.60 15.54 -8.27
N ALA A 64 -5.84 15.32 -7.83
CA ALA A 64 -6.10 14.61 -6.58
C ALA A 64 -5.66 13.15 -6.64
N GLU A 65 -5.80 12.49 -7.80
CA GLU A 65 -5.29 11.15 -8.02
C GLU A 65 -3.76 11.10 -7.97
N GLN A 66 -3.08 12.04 -8.64
CA GLN A 66 -1.62 12.14 -8.59
C GLN A 66 -1.12 12.32 -7.15
N ARG A 67 -1.71 13.27 -6.41
CA ARG A 67 -1.38 13.53 -5.01
C ARG A 67 -1.60 12.30 -4.13
N SER A 68 -2.72 11.60 -4.31
CA SER A 68 -3.03 10.35 -3.60
C SER A 68 -1.94 9.29 -3.84
N ARG A 69 -1.48 9.14 -5.09
CA ARG A 69 -0.43 8.18 -5.43
C ARG A 69 0.90 8.52 -4.76
N GLU A 70 1.26 9.79 -4.71
CA GLU A 70 2.49 10.28 -4.06
C GLU A 70 2.42 10.10 -2.54
N GLU A 71 1.28 10.43 -1.91
CA GLU A 71 1.08 10.23 -0.47
C GLU A 71 1.20 8.75 -0.09
N VAL A 72 0.59 7.86 -0.86
CA VAL A 72 0.68 6.40 -0.63
C VAL A 72 2.10 5.88 -0.85
N ALA A 73 2.79 6.34 -1.89
CA ALA A 73 4.18 5.97 -2.14
C ALA A 73 5.11 6.44 -1.00
N SER A 74 4.83 7.60 -0.39
CA SER A 74 5.64 8.14 0.70
C SER A 74 5.65 7.27 1.97
N VAL A 75 4.56 6.53 2.23
CA VAL A 75 4.48 5.57 3.36
C VAL A 75 5.46 4.41 3.16
N LEU A 76 5.69 4.05 1.90
CA LEU A 76 6.56 2.96 1.49
C LEU A 76 7.90 3.48 0.97
N ALA A 77 8.23 4.75 1.19
CA ALA A 77 9.55 5.28 0.91
C ALA A 77 10.49 4.90 2.06
N HIS A 78 11.68 4.40 1.74
CA HIS A 78 12.69 4.11 2.75
C HIS A 78 13.34 5.42 3.22
N GLN A 79 13.33 5.70 4.52
CA GLN A 79 13.95 6.91 5.07
C GLN A 79 15.45 6.90 4.79
N GLY A 80 15.93 7.87 3.99
CA GLY A 80 17.36 8.03 3.68
C GLY A 80 17.82 7.38 2.37
N THR A 81 16.92 6.89 1.52
CA THR A 81 17.28 6.32 0.21
C THR A 81 16.64 7.10 -0.93
N ASP A 82 17.07 6.81 -2.18
CA ASP A 82 16.61 7.51 -3.38
C ASP A 82 15.07 7.55 -3.44
N PRO A 83 14.44 8.74 -3.42
CA PRO A 83 12.99 8.87 -3.41
C PRO A 83 12.34 8.36 -4.71
N ALA A 84 13.12 8.12 -5.76
CA ALA A 84 12.63 7.60 -7.03
C ALA A 84 12.33 6.09 -7.02
N LEU A 85 12.76 5.34 -6.00
CA LEU A 85 12.59 3.89 -5.92
C LEU A 85 11.71 3.49 -4.73
N SER A 86 10.80 2.54 -4.96
CA SER A 86 10.02 1.91 -3.89
C SER A 86 10.90 1.02 -3.00
N VAL A 87 10.44 0.70 -1.78
CA VAL A 87 11.14 -0.24 -0.88
C VAL A 87 11.45 -1.58 -1.55
N GLY A 88 10.53 -2.10 -2.37
CA GLY A 88 10.76 -3.33 -3.13
C GLY A 88 11.87 -3.18 -4.18
N GLN A 89 11.87 -2.07 -4.93
CA GLN A 89 12.89 -1.78 -5.92
C GLN A 89 14.28 -1.58 -5.29
N HIS A 90 14.38 -0.92 -4.15
CA HIS A 90 15.63 -0.82 -3.38
C HIS A 90 16.18 -2.19 -3.00
N ARG A 91 15.33 -3.08 -2.48
CA ARG A 91 15.76 -4.44 -2.13
C ARG A 91 16.21 -5.25 -3.34
N ILE A 92 15.57 -5.07 -4.50
CA ILE A 92 16.02 -5.66 -5.77
C ILE A 92 17.39 -5.10 -6.16
N GLN A 93 17.55 -3.77 -6.12
CA GLN A 93 18.81 -3.10 -6.44
C GLN A 93 19.95 -3.62 -5.55
N GLU A 94 19.76 -3.68 -4.23
CA GLU A 94 20.79 -4.19 -3.31
C GLU A 94 21.18 -5.64 -3.64
N ARG A 95 20.19 -6.51 -3.83
CA ARG A 95 20.42 -7.92 -4.15
C ARG A 95 21.18 -8.10 -5.47
N PHE A 96 20.79 -7.37 -6.51
CA PHE A 96 21.47 -7.44 -7.80
C PHE A 96 22.85 -6.79 -7.76
N ALA A 97 23.03 -5.68 -7.04
CA ALA A 97 24.33 -5.03 -6.89
C ALA A 97 25.33 -5.98 -6.20
N GLN A 98 24.90 -6.68 -5.14
CA GLN A 98 25.71 -7.72 -4.49
C GLN A 98 26.06 -8.87 -5.45
N SER A 99 25.06 -9.37 -6.19
CA SER A 99 25.25 -10.44 -7.16
C SER A 99 26.22 -10.04 -8.28
N PHE A 100 26.04 -8.87 -8.89
CA PHE A 100 26.90 -8.34 -9.95
C PHE A 100 28.31 -8.09 -9.44
N THR A 101 28.47 -7.52 -8.24
CA THR A 101 29.79 -7.31 -7.63
C THR A 101 30.52 -8.63 -7.44
N SER A 102 29.86 -9.64 -6.86
CA SER A 102 30.44 -10.97 -6.67
C SER A 102 30.79 -11.61 -8.03
N GLN A 103 29.90 -11.51 -9.01
CA GLN A 103 30.11 -12.08 -10.34
C GLN A 103 31.25 -11.41 -11.11
N LEU A 104 31.45 -10.10 -10.97
CA LEU A 104 32.46 -9.33 -11.70
C LEU A 104 33.83 -9.39 -11.01
N TRP A 105 33.86 -9.43 -9.68
CA TRP A 105 35.10 -9.37 -8.90
C TRP A 105 35.61 -10.73 -8.43
N SER A 106 34.75 -11.68 -8.06
CA SER A 106 35.21 -12.95 -7.48
C SER A 106 35.94 -13.84 -8.50
N SER A 107 35.60 -13.73 -9.80
CA SER A 107 36.28 -14.47 -10.87
C SER A 107 37.56 -13.77 -11.33
N PRO A 108 38.76 -14.39 -11.21
CA PRO A 108 40.00 -13.82 -11.71
C PRO A 108 39.95 -13.54 -13.22
N GLN A 109 39.32 -14.39 -14.02
CA GLN A 109 39.21 -14.23 -15.48
C GLN A 109 38.35 -13.02 -15.85
N ARG A 110 37.32 -12.70 -15.06
CA ARG A 110 36.48 -11.51 -15.27
C ARG A 110 37.19 -10.24 -14.81
N ARG A 111 37.89 -10.27 -13.67
CA ARG A 111 38.78 -9.17 -13.23
C ARG A 111 39.85 -8.83 -14.28
N LYS A 112 40.41 -9.87 -14.91
CA LYS A 112 40.90 -9.92 -16.31
C LYS A 112 40.56 -8.72 -17.20
N ARG A 113 39.26 -8.60 -17.45
CA ARG A 113 38.67 -7.85 -18.55
C ARG A 113 38.45 -6.37 -18.24
N TRP A 114 38.56 -5.99 -16.97
CA TRP A 114 38.51 -4.58 -16.57
C TRP A 114 39.78 -3.87 -17.04
N ALA A 115 39.62 -2.68 -17.62
CA ALA A 115 40.75 -1.82 -17.95
C ALA A 115 41.60 -1.59 -16.68
N LEU A 116 42.94 -1.59 -16.82
CA LEU A 116 43.86 -1.52 -15.67
C LEU A 116 43.54 -0.36 -14.70
N ARG A 117 43.25 0.83 -15.24
CA ARG A 117 42.84 2.01 -14.46
C ARG A 117 41.52 1.86 -13.71
N HIS A 118 40.68 0.91 -14.13
CA HIS A 118 39.37 0.62 -13.55
C HIS A 118 39.30 -0.71 -12.79
N ARG A 119 40.44 -1.38 -12.60
CA ARG A 119 40.51 -2.68 -11.91
C ARG A 119 40.64 -2.49 -10.40
N ASN A 120 39.66 -1.84 -9.79
CA ASN A 120 39.52 -1.77 -8.33
C ASN A 120 38.10 -2.16 -7.92
N VAL A 121 37.96 -2.69 -6.71
CA VAL A 121 36.67 -3.21 -6.23
C VAL A 121 35.60 -2.11 -6.10
N GLU A 122 36.02 -0.87 -5.84
CA GLU A 122 35.10 0.25 -5.66
C GLU A 122 34.36 0.59 -6.96
N GLN A 123 35.10 0.72 -8.06
CA GLN A 123 34.51 1.01 -9.36
C GLN A 123 33.65 -0.14 -9.87
N VAL A 124 34.05 -1.39 -9.59
CA VAL A 124 33.20 -2.55 -9.90
C VAL A 124 31.90 -2.52 -9.10
N ARG A 125 31.96 -2.13 -7.83
CA ARG A 125 30.77 -1.97 -6.98
C ARG A 125 29.87 -0.86 -7.51
N GLN A 126 30.43 0.29 -7.89
CA GLN A 126 29.67 1.39 -8.46
C GLN A 126 28.98 1.00 -9.77
N THR A 127 29.70 0.39 -10.72
CA THR A 127 29.08 -0.14 -11.94
C THR A 127 28.00 -1.19 -11.64
N SER A 128 28.22 -2.04 -10.63
CA SER A 128 27.23 -3.03 -10.21
C SER A 128 25.98 -2.39 -9.61
N GLN A 129 26.12 -1.30 -8.86
CA GLN A 129 25.00 -0.50 -8.34
C GLN A 129 24.22 0.17 -9.49
N ASP A 130 24.92 0.70 -10.49
CA ASP A 130 24.29 1.32 -11.67
C ASP A 130 23.50 0.29 -12.48
N LEU A 131 24.09 -0.87 -12.76
CA LEU A 131 23.40 -1.96 -13.45
C LEU A 131 22.19 -2.48 -12.66
N ALA A 132 22.34 -2.64 -11.34
CA ALA A 132 21.26 -3.08 -10.49
C ALA A 132 20.13 -2.05 -10.41
N ARG A 133 20.46 -0.75 -10.45
CA ARG A 133 19.49 0.33 -10.54
C ARG A 133 18.70 0.24 -11.84
N THR A 134 19.35 0.01 -12.97
CA THR A 134 18.67 -0.21 -14.26
C THR A 134 17.68 -1.37 -14.16
N VAL A 135 18.08 -2.51 -13.57
CA VAL A 135 17.17 -3.65 -13.36
C VAL A 135 15.99 -3.29 -12.47
N ALA A 136 16.22 -2.55 -11.38
CA ALA A 136 15.16 -2.17 -10.44
C ALA A 136 14.13 -1.21 -11.08
N VAL A 137 14.57 -0.25 -11.89
CA VAL A 137 13.68 0.68 -12.61
C VAL A 137 12.95 -0.02 -13.75
N SER A 138 13.62 -0.92 -14.47
CA SER A 138 13.03 -1.71 -15.57
C SER A 138 12.16 -2.88 -15.09
N LEU A 139 11.85 -2.99 -13.80
CA LEU A 139 11.07 -4.11 -13.26
C LEU A 139 9.71 -4.27 -13.96
N ARG A 140 9.08 -3.18 -14.39
CA ARG A 140 7.81 -3.18 -15.13
C ARG A 140 7.90 -3.82 -16.52
N GLU A 141 9.09 -3.83 -17.11
CA GLU A 141 9.35 -4.48 -18.40
C GLU A 141 9.64 -5.98 -18.23
N ILE A 142 10.17 -6.35 -17.06
CA ILE A 142 10.56 -7.72 -16.73
C ILE A 142 9.37 -8.53 -16.21
N VAL A 143 8.54 -7.91 -15.35
CA VAL A 143 7.38 -8.54 -14.73
C VAL A 143 6.12 -7.96 -15.35
N PRO A 144 5.20 -8.78 -15.90
CA PRO A 144 3.93 -8.33 -16.47
C PRO A 144 2.96 -7.92 -15.35
N LEU A 145 3.24 -6.77 -14.72
CA LEU A 145 2.56 -6.29 -13.52
C LEU A 145 1.04 -6.14 -13.72
N PRO A 146 0.52 -5.62 -14.84
CA PRO A 146 -0.93 -5.54 -15.03
C PRO A 146 -1.62 -6.91 -15.03
N GLN A 147 -1.00 -7.91 -15.67
CA GLN A 147 -1.50 -9.28 -15.71
C GLN A 147 -1.40 -9.94 -14.34
N LEU A 148 -0.28 -9.75 -13.64
CA LEU A 148 -0.11 -10.25 -12.27
C LEU A 148 -1.15 -9.65 -11.32
N ALA A 149 -1.36 -8.33 -11.36
CA ALA A 149 -2.38 -7.66 -10.56
C ALA A 149 -3.78 -8.20 -10.86
N THR A 150 -4.09 -8.47 -12.14
CA THR A 150 -5.36 -9.08 -12.54
C THR A 150 -5.53 -10.48 -11.94
N VAL A 151 -4.49 -11.32 -11.99
CA VAL A 151 -4.52 -12.68 -11.42
C VAL A 151 -4.67 -12.61 -9.90
N VAL A 152 -3.92 -11.75 -9.22
CA VAL A 152 -4.03 -11.56 -7.75
C VAL A 152 -5.43 -11.09 -7.37
N ARG A 153 -6.00 -10.14 -8.12
CA ARG A 153 -7.39 -9.70 -7.90
C ARG A 153 -8.36 -10.88 -7.98
N LEU A 154 -8.29 -11.66 -9.06
CA LEU A 154 -9.19 -12.79 -9.28
C LEU A 154 -9.04 -13.85 -8.18
N ALA A 155 -7.81 -14.13 -7.74
CA ALA A 155 -7.54 -15.04 -6.64
C ALA A 155 -8.16 -14.54 -5.32
N VAL A 156 -7.95 -13.26 -4.97
CA VAL A 156 -8.56 -12.65 -3.77
C VAL A 156 -10.09 -12.73 -3.80
N ILE A 157 -10.71 -12.39 -4.93
CA ILE A 157 -12.18 -12.46 -5.06
C ILE A 157 -12.68 -13.90 -4.98
N ALA A 158 -11.98 -14.86 -5.56
CA ALA A 158 -12.32 -16.27 -5.46
C ALA A 158 -12.25 -16.77 -4.01
N GLU A 159 -11.17 -16.46 -3.29
CA GLU A 159 -10.99 -16.84 -1.88
C GLU A 159 -12.08 -16.21 -0.98
N PHE A 160 -12.42 -14.94 -1.18
CA PHE A 160 -13.54 -14.32 -0.44
C PHE A 160 -14.90 -14.94 -0.81
N THR A 161 -15.07 -15.40 -2.05
CA THR A 161 -16.29 -16.10 -2.47
C THR A 161 -16.41 -17.43 -1.73
N GLU A 162 -15.30 -18.15 -1.52
CA GLU A 162 -15.28 -19.37 -0.70
C GLU A 162 -15.70 -19.07 0.74
N ASP A 163 -15.13 -18.05 1.39
CA ASP A 163 -15.50 -17.64 2.76
C ASP A 163 -17.01 -17.31 2.88
N VAL A 164 -17.58 -16.64 1.87
CA VAL A 164 -19.03 -16.33 1.81
C VAL A 164 -19.87 -17.59 1.64
N ASN A 165 -19.44 -18.51 0.79
CA ASN A 165 -20.14 -19.75 0.51
C ASN A 165 -20.11 -20.75 1.69
N GLU A 166 -19.21 -20.58 2.65
CA GLU A 166 -19.24 -21.35 3.91
C GLU A 166 -20.50 -21.05 4.76
N GLY A 167 -21.29 -20.03 4.42
CA GLY A 167 -22.55 -19.70 5.08
C GLY A 167 -22.40 -19.06 6.46
N LYS A 168 -21.17 -18.72 6.86
CA LYS A 168 -20.89 -17.99 8.10
C LYS A 168 -21.17 -16.50 7.90
N PRO A 169 -21.67 -15.79 8.91
CA PRO A 169 -21.85 -14.34 8.81
C PRO A 169 -20.49 -13.67 8.62
N ILE A 170 -20.35 -12.93 7.52
CA ILE A 170 -19.12 -12.20 7.20
C ILE A 170 -18.93 -11.04 8.18
N ARG A 171 -17.81 -11.08 8.90
CA ARG A 171 -17.42 -10.10 9.94
C ARG A 171 -15.93 -9.80 9.82
N LYS A 172 -15.46 -8.79 10.56
CA LYS A 172 -14.02 -8.51 10.63
C LYS A 172 -13.26 -9.75 11.10
N GLY A 173 -12.30 -10.19 10.30
CA GLY A 173 -11.49 -11.38 10.55
C GLY A 173 -12.10 -12.69 10.04
N SER A 174 -13.25 -12.67 9.35
CA SER A 174 -13.79 -13.86 8.68
C SER A 174 -13.23 -14.08 7.29
N LEU A 175 -12.57 -13.07 6.71
CA LEU A 175 -11.98 -13.16 5.39
C LEU A 175 -10.54 -13.64 5.50
N HIS A 176 -10.21 -14.69 4.77
CA HIS A 176 -8.88 -15.27 4.72
C HIS A 176 -8.31 -15.11 3.33
N LEU A 177 -6.98 -14.98 3.27
CA LEU A 177 -6.26 -15.15 2.02
C LEU A 177 -5.28 -16.31 2.16
N TRP A 178 -5.11 -17.06 1.09
CA TRP A 178 -4.06 -18.05 1.03
C TRP A 178 -2.69 -17.37 1.10
N PRO A 179 -1.70 -17.99 1.78
CA PRO A 179 -0.37 -17.41 1.93
C PRO A 179 0.30 -17.01 0.62
N ALA A 180 0.06 -17.74 -0.46
CA ALA A 180 0.60 -17.42 -1.79
C ALA A 180 0.00 -16.12 -2.35
N THR A 181 -1.32 -15.95 -2.23
CA THR A 181 -2.06 -14.76 -2.67
C THR A 181 -1.65 -13.54 -1.85
N ALA A 182 -1.58 -13.69 -0.52
CA ALA A 182 -1.09 -12.64 0.38
C ALA A 182 0.35 -12.20 0.03
N LYS A 183 1.27 -13.16 -0.23
CA LYS A 183 2.65 -12.85 -0.64
C LYS A 183 2.74 -12.14 -1.99
N MET A 184 1.90 -12.51 -2.96
CA MET A 184 1.87 -11.81 -4.25
C MET A 184 1.33 -10.40 -4.10
N LEU A 185 0.29 -10.19 -3.30
CA LEU A 185 -0.23 -8.86 -3.01
C LEU A 185 0.81 -8.00 -2.27
N ASP A 186 1.46 -8.54 -1.24
CA ASP A 186 2.59 -7.91 -0.54
C ASP A 186 3.72 -7.52 -1.50
N TRP A 187 4.04 -8.41 -2.46
CA TRP A 187 5.04 -8.12 -3.48
C TRP A 187 4.62 -6.92 -4.34
N ILE A 188 3.37 -6.86 -4.81
CA ILE A 188 2.88 -5.72 -5.61
C ILE A 188 2.92 -4.43 -4.78
N ILE A 189 2.50 -4.47 -3.51
CA ILE A 189 2.54 -3.30 -2.60
C ILE A 189 3.96 -2.76 -2.48
N ARG A 190 4.94 -3.64 -2.22
CA ARG A 190 6.33 -3.22 -2.03
C ARG A 190 6.98 -2.64 -3.27
N HIS A 191 6.70 -3.21 -4.44
CA HIS A 191 7.40 -2.83 -5.66
C HIS A 191 6.69 -1.72 -6.41
N GLU A 192 5.36 -1.70 -6.38
CA GLU A 192 4.52 -0.82 -7.20
C GLU A 192 3.32 -0.27 -6.40
N PRO A 193 3.57 0.61 -5.42
CA PRO A 193 2.54 1.13 -4.49
C PRO A 193 1.30 1.69 -5.20
N SER A 194 1.49 2.45 -6.28
CA SER A 194 0.37 3.04 -7.02
C SER A 194 -0.46 2.01 -7.79
N ALA A 195 0.16 0.92 -8.26
CA ALA A 195 -0.57 -0.18 -8.88
C ALA A 195 -1.33 -0.99 -7.82
N ALA A 196 -0.70 -1.23 -6.66
CA ALA A 196 -1.34 -1.88 -5.52
C ALA A 196 -2.55 -1.09 -5.01
N GLN A 197 -2.46 0.24 -4.90
CA GLN A 197 -3.59 1.08 -4.49
C GLN A 197 -4.80 0.87 -5.42
N ARG A 198 -4.59 0.92 -6.74
CA ARG A 198 -5.66 0.67 -7.73
C ARG A 198 -6.22 -0.75 -7.61
N LEU A 199 -5.35 -1.75 -7.50
CA LEU A 199 -5.72 -3.14 -7.30
C LEU A 199 -6.61 -3.32 -6.05
N ILE A 200 -6.25 -2.72 -4.92
CA ILE A 200 -7.03 -2.78 -3.67
C ILE A 200 -8.39 -2.09 -3.85
N GLY A 201 -8.43 -0.93 -4.50
CA GLY A 201 -9.69 -0.26 -4.84
C GLY A 201 -10.60 -1.14 -5.71
N GLU A 202 -10.04 -1.86 -6.68
CA GLU A 202 -10.77 -2.83 -7.51
C GLU A 202 -11.30 -4.01 -6.70
N ILE A 203 -10.47 -4.59 -5.82
CA ILE A 203 -10.87 -5.68 -4.92
C ILE A 203 -12.05 -5.21 -4.06
N VAL A 204 -11.93 -4.08 -3.37
CA VAL A 204 -12.99 -3.54 -2.50
C VAL A 204 -14.28 -3.31 -3.27
N ARG A 205 -14.19 -2.72 -4.46
CA ARG A 205 -15.35 -2.45 -5.31
C ARG A 205 -16.03 -3.74 -5.73
N GLU A 206 -15.27 -4.71 -6.20
CA GLU A 206 -15.79 -5.99 -6.70
C GLU A 206 -16.35 -6.87 -5.56
N SER A 207 -15.71 -6.91 -4.39
CA SER A 207 -16.23 -7.59 -3.21
C SER A 207 -17.57 -6.99 -2.75
N ARG A 208 -17.71 -5.66 -2.81
CA ARG A 208 -18.98 -5.01 -2.48
C ARG A 208 -20.06 -5.33 -3.51
N GLU A 209 -19.75 -5.21 -4.80
CA GLU A 209 -20.72 -5.39 -5.88
C GLU A 209 -21.19 -6.84 -6.03
N LYS A 210 -20.28 -7.81 -5.86
CA LYS A 210 -20.57 -9.23 -6.12
C LYS A 210 -20.89 -10.05 -4.87
N LEU A 211 -20.28 -9.71 -3.75
CA LEU A 211 -20.33 -10.52 -2.52
C LEU A 211 -21.05 -9.81 -1.36
N ASP A 212 -21.52 -8.57 -1.57
CA ASP A 212 -22.14 -7.71 -0.55
C ASP A 212 -21.27 -7.52 0.72
N ILE A 213 -19.94 -7.55 0.55
CA ILE A 213 -19.00 -7.38 1.67
C ILE A 213 -18.73 -5.89 1.89
N ALA A 214 -18.86 -5.45 3.14
CA ALA A 214 -18.56 -4.08 3.52
C ALA A 214 -17.05 -3.75 3.33
N PRO A 215 -16.69 -2.56 2.81
CA PRO A 215 -15.31 -2.17 2.56
C PRO A 215 -14.37 -2.26 3.78
N ASP A 216 -14.90 -2.01 4.99
CA ASP A 216 -14.11 -2.07 6.23
C ASP A 216 -13.81 -3.51 6.65
N VAL A 217 -14.66 -4.47 6.29
CA VAL A 217 -14.41 -5.90 6.48
C VAL A 217 -13.34 -6.39 5.51
N VAL A 218 -13.42 -6.00 4.24
CA VAL A 218 -12.38 -6.27 3.24
C VAL A 218 -11.03 -5.71 3.70
N GLY A 219 -11.00 -4.43 4.06
CA GLY A 219 -9.78 -3.77 4.54
C GLY A 219 -9.16 -4.49 5.74
N TYR A 220 -9.96 -4.89 6.72
CA TYR A 220 -9.48 -5.65 7.87
C TYR A 220 -8.93 -7.03 7.48
N GLY A 221 -9.61 -7.76 6.58
CA GLY A 221 -9.13 -9.05 6.09
C GLY A 221 -7.78 -8.95 5.40
N LEU A 222 -7.60 -7.93 4.56
CA LEU A 222 -6.32 -7.65 3.89
C LEU A 222 -5.21 -7.32 4.90
N VAL A 223 -5.48 -6.49 5.93
CA VAL A 223 -4.50 -6.19 6.99
C VAL A 223 -4.06 -7.46 7.72
N GLN A 224 -5.00 -8.35 8.05
CA GLN A 224 -4.67 -9.60 8.75
C GLN A 224 -3.83 -10.53 7.89
N ALA A 225 -4.28 -10.80 6.65
CA ALA A 225 -3.55 -11.68 5.74
C ALA A 225 -2.13 -11.17 5.44
N LEU A 226 -1.98 -9.88 5.13
CA LEU A 226 -0.68 -9.28 4.88
C LEU A 226 0.19 -9.20 6.13
N GLY A 227 -0.40 -9.04 7.33
CA GLY A 227 0.34 -9.07 8.58
C GLY A 227 0.85 -10.46 8.97
N LEU A 228 0.16 -11.52 8.54
CA LEU A 228 0.56 -12.91 8.82
C LEU A 228 1.58 -13.44 7.81
N ASP A 229 1.37 -13.18 6.52
CA ASP A 229 2.14 -13.80 5.43
C ASP A 229 3.05 -12.83 4.65
N GLY A 230 2.88 -11.52 4.87
CA GLY A 230 3.63 -10.47 4.18
C GLY A 230 5.06 -10.28 4.70
N SER A 231 5.85 -9.53 3.94
CA SER A 231 7.21 -9.13 4.32
C SER A 231 7.30 -7.71 4.85
N LEU A 232 6.21 -6.93 4.71
CA LEU A 232 6.09 -5.60 5.29
C LEU A 232 5.74 -5.66 6.77
N ASP A 233 6.22 -4.67 7.51
CA ASP A 233 5.80 -4.47 8.90
C ASP A 233 4.29 -4.18 8.97
N ARG A 234 3.63 -4.70 10.01
CA ARG A 234 2.18 -4.61 10.16
C ARG A 234 1.68 -3.17 10.24
N GLU A 235 2.44 -2.28 10.88
CA GLU A 235 2.08 -0.86 10.99
C GLU A 235 2.16 -0.18 9.62
N VAL A 236 3.17 -0.53 8.83
CA VAL A 236 3.36 -0.01 7.46
C VAL A 236 2.23 -0.49 6.55
N VAL A 237 1.85 -1.77 6.62
CA VAL A 237 0.71 -2.33 5.88
C VAL A 237 -0.58 -1.60 6.25
N HIS A 238 -0.83 -1.40 7.54
CA HIS A 238 -2.02 -0.69 8.01
C HIS A 238 -2.05 0.76 7.49
N ALA A 239 -0.95 1.49 7.64
CA ALA A 239 -0.82 2.87 7.18
C ALA A 239 -0.97 3.01 5.66
N PHE A 240 -0.52 2.01 4.89
CA PHE A 240 -0.72 1.95 3.45
C PHE A 240 -2.19 1.67 3.09
N LEU A 241 -2.81 0.69 3.74
CA LEU A 241 -4.21 0.32 3.48
C LEU A 241 -5.19 1.41 3.90
N GLU A 242 -4.95 2.11 5.01
CA GLU A 242 -5.78 3.23 5.45
C GLU A 242 -5.86 4.35 4.39
N ARG A 243 -4.76 4.59 3.68
CA ARG A 243 -4.70 5.58 2.59
C ARG A 243 -5.19 5.03 1.25
N SER A 244 -5.05 3.73 1.04
CA SER A 244 -5.42 3.07 -0.22
C SER A 244 -6.90 2.73 -0.30
N LEU A 245 -7.56 2.49 0.83
CA LEU A 245 -8.98 2.21 0.87
C LEU A 245 -9.78 3.47 0.55
N PRO A 246 -10.81 3.38 -0.30
CA PRO A 246 -11.67 4.52 -0.58
C PRO A 246 -12.29 4.98 0.75
N ARG A 247 -12.08 6.26 1.11
CA ARG A 247 -12.69 6.84 2.30
C ARG A 247 -14.19 6.66 2.16
N VAL A 248 -14.77 5.80 3.00
CA VAL A 248 -16.20 5.68 3.10
C VAL A 248 -16.69 7.06 3.52
N ARG A 249 -17.25 7.83 2.58
CA ARG A 249 -18.04 9.02 2.93
C ARG A 249 -19.14 8.47 3.82
N SER A 250 -18.98 8.62 5.13
CA SER A 250 -20.04 8.46 6.10
C SER A 250 -21.04 9.55 5.80
N LYS A 251 -21.87 9.35 4.78
CA LYS A 251 -23.11 10.11 4.62
C LYS A 251 -23.88 9.72 5.88
N PRO A 252 -24.14 10.64 6.84
CA PRO A 252 -24.96 10.30 7.97
C PRO A 252 -26.29 9.86 7.37
N ASP A 253 -26.62 8.59 7.54
CA ASP A 253 -27.85 8.04 7.01
C ASP A 253 -29.02 8.76 7.72
N ARG A 254 -29.56 9.78 7.04
CA ARG A 254 -30.67 10.58 7.56
C ARG A 254 -31.93 9.74 7.76
N ARG A 255 -31.97 8.49 7.28
CA ARG A 255 -33.09 7.58 7.48
C ARG A 255 -33.02 6.80 8.80
N LEU A 256 -31.87 6.71 9.46
CA LEU A 256 -31.74 6.03 10.76
C LEU A 256 -31.94 6.96 11.99
N LYS A 257 -32.04 8.28 11.80
CA LYS A 257 -32.28 9.23 12.89
C LYS A 257 -33.74 9.36 13.35
N ALA A 258 -34.69 8.66 12.72
CA ALA A 258 -36.08 8.68 13.16
C ALA A 258 -36.42 7.63 14.25
N ALA A 259 -35.50 6.73 14.60
CA ALA A 259 -35.83 5.58 15.44
C ALA A 259 -35.05 5.45 16.77
N VAL A 260 -34.11 6.34 17.11
CA VAL A 260 -33.35 6.20 18.37
C VAL A 260 -33.18 7.56 19.05
N GLY A 261 -33.79 7.68 20.23
CA GLY A 261 -33.62 8.80 21.15
C GLY A 261 -32.19 8.89 21.75
N PRO A 262 -31.90 9.94 22.53
CA PRO A 262 -30.54 10.34 22.82
C PRO A 262 -29.88 9.43 23.86
N ALA A 263 -28.87 8.67 23.46
CA ALA A 263 -27.92 8.05 24.36
C ALA A 263 -26.50 8.53 24.03
N THR A 264 -26.00 9.36 24.94
CA THR A 264 -24.61 9.57 25.37
C THR A 264 -23.47 9.29 24.38
N THR A 265 -22.81 10.39 24.03
CA THR A 265 -21.46 10.54 23.48
C THR A 265 -20.41 9.64 24.15
N GLY A 266 -19.62 8.93 23.36
CA GLY A 266 -18.43 8.24 23.82
C GLY A 266 -17.91 7.20 22.83
N CYS A 267 -17.33 7.61 21.71
CA CYS A 267 -16.60 6.70 20.84
C CYS A 267 -15.41 7.43 20.20
N GLY A 268 -14.27 7.31 20.87
CA GLY A 268 -12.97 7.74 20.39
C GLY A 268 -11.90 6.94 21.11
N ALA A 269 -11.17 6.12 20.36
CA ALA A 269 -9.95 5.38 20.75
C ALA A 269 -10.09 4.37 21.90
N ASN A 270 -10.29 3.07 21.58
CA ASN A 270 -10.07 2.03 22.58
C ASN A 270 -9.65 0.64 22.04
N TRP A 271 -8.63 0.58 21.19
CA TRP A 271 -8.03 -0.72 20.80
C TRP A 271 -6.83 -1.12 21.68
N ARG A 272 -6.08 -0.14 22.23
CA ARG A 272 -4.97 -0.42 23.17
C ARG A 272 -5.39 -1.06 24.50
N VAL A 273 -6.63 -0.84 24.94
CA VAL A 273 -7.13 -1.46 26.19
C VAL A 273 -7.48 -2.94 25.98
N GLN A 274 -7.89 -3.33 24.76
CA GLN A 274 -8.18 -4.74 24.46
C GLN A 274 -6.93 -5.63 24.37
N GLU A 275 -5.76 -5.05 24.07
CA GLU A 275 -4.48 -5.78 24.10
C GLU A 275 -3.91 -5.93 25.51
N ALA A 276 -4.14 -4.96 26.41
CA ALA A 276 -3.77 -5.07 27.82
C ALA A 276 -4.56 -6.19 28.53
N GLU A 277 -5.87 -6.31 28.25
CA GLU A 277 -6.71 -7.36 28.84
C GLU A 277 -6.41 -8.76 28.28
N ARG A 278 -5.86 -8.87 27.06
CA ARG A 278 -5.38 -10.16 26.53
C ARG A 278 -4.04 -10.59 27.12
N SER A 279 -3.13 -9.65 27.37
CA SER A 279 -1.82 -9.95 27.98
C SER A 279 -1.93 -10.43 29.43
N GLU A 280 -2.91 -9.94 30.20
CA GLU A 280 -3.14 -10.39 31.59
C GLU A 280 -3.83 -11.77 31.65
N ALA A 281 -4.61 -12.15 30.64
CA ALA A 281 -5.23 -13.48 30.57
C ALA A 281 -4.23 -14.60 30.23
N GLU A 282 -3.18 -14.30 29.46
CA GLU A 282 -2.13 -15.27 29.10
C GLU A 282 -1.11 -15.53 30.23
N THR A 283 -1.00 -14.64 31.22
CA THR A 283 -0.09 -14.86 32.36
C THR A 283 -0.67 -15.78 33.45
N ALA A 284 -1.96 -16.11 33.39
CA ALA A 284 -2.65 -16.90 34.41
C ALA A 284 -2.61 -18.43 34.19
N TRP A 285 -2.14 -18.90 33.03
CA TRP A 285 -2.17 -20.33 32.67
C TRP A 285 -0.79 -20.81 32.17
N GLY A 286 0.15 -21.06 33.08
CA GLY A 286 1.45 -21.58 32.69
C GLY A 286 2.38 -21.96 33.85
N ALA A 287 1.99 -22.94 34.67
CA ALA A 287 2.93 -23.63 35.56
C ALA A 287 2.97 -25.13 35.20
N PRO A 288 4.07 -25.64 34.60
CA PRO A 288 4.24 -27.07 34.41
C PRO A 288 4.85 -27.74 35.66
N SER A 289 4.17 -28.77 36.12
CA SER A 289 4.60 -29.72 37.15
C SER A 289 5.82 -30.54 36.67
N GLN A 290 6.91 -30.48 37.44
CA GLN A 290 8.09 -31.32 37.25
C GLN A 290 7.82 -32.72 37.80
N THR A 291 7.78 -33.73 36.93
CA THR A 291 7.86 -35.14 37.30
C THR A 291 9.27 -35.65 37.06
N THR A 292 9.94 -36.01 38.14
CA THR A 292 11.23 -36.70 38.20
C THR A 292 11.08 -38.15 37.73
N SER A 293 11.78 -38.55 36.67
CA SER A 293 11.99 -39.97 36.33
C SER A 293 13.49 -40.29 36.34
N GLY A 294 13.88 -41.16 37.28
CA GLY A 294 15.25 -41.59 37.52
C GLY A 294 15.83 -42.47 36.41
N VAL A 295 17.16 -42.40 36.30
CA VAL A 295 18.01 -43.23 35.45
C VAL A 295 18.72 -44.25 36.34
N PRO A 296 18.62 -45.57 36.10
CA PRO A 296 19.55 -46.53 36.68
C PRO A 296 20.69 -46.80 35.70
N GLY A 297 21.90 -46.80 36.24
CA GLY A 297 23.14 -46.92 35.49
C GLY A 297 23.64 -48.34 35.28
N LYS A 298 24.74 -48.36 34.52
CA LYS A 298 25.84 -49.34 34.45
C LYS A 298 25.51 -50.77 34.00
N ARG A 299 26.17 -51.17 32.91
CA ARG A 299 26.98 -52.39 32.88
C ARG A 299 28.18 -52.20 31.96
N SER A 300 29.34 -52.54 32.51
CA SER A 300 30.65 -52.56 31.86
C SER A 300 30.95 -53.98 31.36
N SER A 301 31.68 -54.04 30.24
CA SER A 301 32.72 -55.03 29.90
C SER A 301 32.28 -56.46 29.51
N PRO A 302 33.16 -57.25 28.86
CA PRO A 302 34.53 -56.97 28.39
C PRO A 302 34.68 -56.78 26.88
#